data_AF-A0A6A3L1I1-F1
#
_entry.id   AF-A0A6A3L1I1-F1
#
_cell.length_a   1.000
_cell.length_b   1.000
_cell.length_c   1.000
_cell.angle_alpha   90.00
_cell.angle_beta   90.00
_cell.angle_gamma   90.00
#
_symmetry.space_group_name_H-M   'P 1'
#
loop_
_entity.id
_entity.type
_entity.pdbx_description
1 polymer ?
#
loop_
_entity_poly.entity_id
_entity_poly.type
_entity_poly.pdbx_seq_one_letter_code
_entity_poly.pdbx_strand_id
1 'polypeptide(L)'
;MNQLVPSVRRKPPSRSTPFQPSHELQYGVRVAARNVTGAVCSVQCQFCRYFGREETPGSKRKRTQTIKLYTKPYRPEYFKDHNLSAHSQKWLEYEALNDQGKGAFFTALPTRSNQVLAYYEGESNGLCFTFPEAIVDEFIAKAFFDGDLEEECIPTALRAFDQARDGYYDVIIKTPLRFSLAVQHLSMTNQTSMTSPRLNGGLKSAT
;
A
#
# COMPACT_ATOMS: atom_id res chain seq x y z
N MET A 1 53.34 -4.26 -46.73
CA MET A 1 51.97 -4.03 -46.24
C MET A 1 52.06 -3.76 -44.74
N ASN A 2 52.08 -2.50 -44.32
CA ASN A 2 52.14 -2.14 -42.90
C ASN A 2 50.72 -2.11 -42.34
N GLN A 3 50.39 -3.05 -41.46
CA GLN A 3 49.10 -3.06 -40.77
C GLN A 3 49.08 -1.97 -39.69
N LEU A 4 48.18 -1.00 -39.87
CA LEU A 4 47.83 -0.02 -38.85
C LEU A 4 47.06 -0.73 -37.74
N VAL A 5 47.63 -0.77 -36.53
CA VAL A 5 46.96 -1.30 -35.35
C VAL A 5 45.97 -0.24 -34.83
N PRO A 6 44.67 -0.56 -34.67
CA PRO A 6 43.71 0.41 -34.14
C PRO A 6 43.99 0.65 -32.65
N SER A 7 44.38 1.88 -32.31
CA SER A 7 44.49 2.34 -30.92
C SER A 7 43.09 2.56 -30.36
N VAL A 8 42.52 1.52 -29.76
CA VAL A 8 41.28 1.62 -28.99
C VAL A 8 41.61 2.35 -27.68
N ARG A 9 41.33 3.66 -27.62
CA ARG A 9 41.34 4.41 -26.36
C ARG A 9 40.33 3.75 -25.41
N ARG A 10 40.83 3.04 -24.40
CA ARG A 10 39.99 2.49 -23.33
C ARG A 10 39.30 3.67 -22.64
N LYS A 11 37.96 3.63 -22.59
CA LYS A 11 37.15 4.61 -21.85
C LYS A 11 37.65 4.62 -20.39
N PRO A 12 37.96 5.78 -19.80
CA PRO A 12 38.46 5.83 -18.43
C PRO A 12 37.48 5.13 -17.49
N PRO A 13 37.97 4.40 -16.47
CA PRO A 13 37.12 3.65 -15.56
C PRO A 13 36.06 4.59 -14.99
N SER A 14 34.80 4.20 -15.11
CA SER A 14 33.67 4.91 -14.52
C SER A 14 33.98 5.19 -13.05
N ARG A 15 34.06 6.47 -12.68
CA ARG A 15 34.33 6.89 -11.30
C ARG A 15 33.23 6.30 -10.39
N SER A 16 33.60 5.31 -9.57
CA SER A 16 32.72 4.70 -8.58
C SER A 16 32.67 5.59 -7.34
N THR A 17 31.72 6.54 -7.31
CA THR A 17 31.51 7.41 -6.15
C THR A 17 31.02 6.57 -4.95
N PRO A 18 31.77 6.52 -3.84
CA PRO A 18 31.33 5.84 -2.63
C PRO A 18 30.20 6.63 -1.95
N PHE A 19 29.45 5.96 -1.08
CA PHE A 19 28.44 6.63 -0.27
C PHE A 19 29.11 7.48 0.80
N GLN A 20 28.67 8.73 0.97
CA GLN A 20 29.13 9.63 2.02
C GLN A 20 28.02 9.79 3.08
N PRO A 21 28.34 9.75 4.39
CA PRO A 21 27.33 9.93 5.44
C PRO A 21 26.59 11.28 5.36
N SER A 22 27.24 12.33 4.86
CA SER A 22 26.63 13.64 4.60
C SER A 22 25.43 13.55 3.66
N HIS A 23 25.39 12.56 2.76
CA HIS A 23 24.26 12.37 1.85
C HIS A 23 22.96 12.06 2.59
N GLU A 24 23.01 11.43 3.77
CA GLU A 24 21.81 11.06 4.52
C GLU A 24 20.95 12.29 4.85
N LEU A 25 21.57 13.33 5.42
CA LEU A 25 20.91 14.58 5.74
C LEU A 25 20.72 15.46 4.51
N GLN A 26 21.69 15.56 3.60
CA GLN A 26 21.58 16.45 2.45
C GLN A 26 20.47 16.06 1.48
N TYR A 27 20.29 14.75 1.24
CA TYR A 27 19.37 14.25 0.22
C TYR A 27 18.19 13.46 0.76
N GLY A 28 18.08 13.31 2.08
CA GLY A 28 17.00 12.54 2.71
C GLY A 28 17.06 11.06 2.35
N VAL A 29 18.25 10.46 2.45
CA VAL A 29 18.48 9.03 2.15
C VAL A 29 19.00 8.30 3.39
N ARG A 30 18.88 6.96 3.42
CA ARG A 30 19.39 6.15 4.52
C ARG A 30 20.00 4.86 4.01
N VAL A 31 21.08 4.39 4.64
CA VAL A 31 21.64 3.07 4.35
C VAL A 31 20.61 1.97 4.65
N ALA A 32 20.30 1.16 3.64
CA ALA A 32 19.35 0.04 3.75
C ALA A 32 20.07 -1.29 3.97
N ALA A 33 21.23 -1.50 3.34
CA ALA A 33 22.04 -2.70 3.53
C ALA A 33 23.54 -2.40 3.44
N ARG A 34 24.31 -3.16 4.21
CA ARG A 34 25.78 -3.23 4.17
C ARG A 34 26.21 -4.65 3.83
N ASN A 35 27.33 -4.81 3.13
CA ASN A 35 27.91 -6.14 2.91
C ASN A 35 28.59 -6.66 4.19
N VAL A 36 29.10 -7.90 4.09
CA VAL A 36 29.91 -8.55 5.14
C VAL A 36 31.15 -7.76 5.54
N THR A 37 31.67 -6.87 4.68
CA THR A 37 32.81 -6.01 4.98
C THR A 37 32.42 -4.65 5.57
N GLY A 38 31.13 -4.42 5.87
CA GLY A 38 30.60 -3.16 6.42
C GLY A 38 30.40 -2.02 5.41
N ALA A 39 30.75 -2.24 4.13
CA ALA A 39 30.55 -1.28 3.06
C ALA A 39 29.08 -1.19 2.64
N VAL A 40 28.63 0.02 2.32
CA VAL A 40 27.24 0.28 1.89
C VAL A 40 26.96 -0.40 0.54
N CYS A 41 25.89 -1.20 0.51
CA CYS A 41 25.41 -1.94 -0.67
C CYS A 41 24.17 -1.30 -1.27
N SER A 42 23.25 -0.86 -0.41
CA SER A 42 22.03 -0.19 -0.86
C SER A 42 21.68 0.96 0.06
N VAL A 43 21.16 2.00 -0.55
CA VAL A 43 20.66 3.21 0.10
C VAL A 43 19.22 3.39 -0.33
N GLN A 44 18.31 3.68 0.60
CA GLN A 44 16.90 3.91 0.30
C GLN A 44 16.56 5.40 0.38
N CYS A 45 15.60 5.82 -0.44
CA CYS A 45 14.98 7.15 -0.34
C CYS A 45 14.02 7.19 0.86
N GLN A 46 14.20 8.15 1.77
CA GLN A 46 13.32 8.31 2.93
C GLN A 46 11.97 8.94 2.54
N PHE A 47 11.93 9.83 1.55
CA PHE A 47 10.67 10.37 1.04
C PHE A 47 9.75 9.27 0.50
N CYS A 48 10.31 8.34 -0.30
CA CYS A 48 9.61 7.14 -0.73
C CYS A 48 9.08 6.29 0.43
N ARG A 49 9.83 6.19 1.54
CA ARG A 49 9.45 5.38 2.70
C ARG A 49 8.30 6.01 3.49
N TYR A 50 8.37 7.31 3.75
CA TYR A 50 7.43 8.00 4.65
C TYR A 50 6.22 8.58 3.93
N PHE A 51 6.38 9.09 2.71
CA PHE A 51 5.31 9.73 1.94
C PHE A 51 4.91 8.90 0.71
N GLY A 52 5.85 8.13 0.15
CA GLY A 52 5.70 7.54 -1.17
C GLY A 52 5.86 8.59 -2.28
N ARG A 53 5.59 8.21 -3.52
CA ARG A 53 5.76 9.08 -4.69
C ARG A 53 4.54 9.97 -4.85
N GLU A 54 4.82 11.25 -5.07
CA GLU A 54 3.83 12.25 -5.44
C GLU A 54 3.28 11.94 -6.84
N GLU A 55 1.97 12.13 -6.97
CA GLU A 55 1.26 12.00 -8.25
C GLU A 55 1.52 13.24 -9.10
N THR A 56 1.68 13.01 -10.40
CA THR A 56 1.84 14.12 -11.36
C THR A 56 0.46 14.54 -11.84
N PRO A 57 0.09 15.83 -11.76
CA PRO A 57 -1.18 16.31 -12.26
C PRO A 57 -1.32 15.97 -13.75
N GLY A 58 -2.40 15.25 -14.11
CA GLY A 58 -2.65 14.78 -15.47
C GLY A 58 -2.17 13.37 -15.81
N SER A 59 -1.59 12.62 -14.86
CA SER A 59 -1.24 11.21 -15.09
C SER A 59 -2.49 10.34 -15.19
N LYS A 60 -2.64 9.59 -16.28
CA LYS A 60 -3.73 8.61 -16.48
C LYS A 60 -3.58 7.34 -15.62
N ARG A 61 -2.40 7.11 -15.03
CA ARG A 61 -2.11 5.92 -14.23
C ARG A 61 -1.57 6.33 -12.87
N LYS A 62 -2.06 5.69 -11.81
CA LYS A 62 -1.49 5.82 -10.46
C LYS A 62 -0.04 5.35 -10.46
N ARG A 63 0.83 6.08 -9.78
CA ARG A 63 2.25 5.76 -9.75
C ARG A 63 2.53 4.62 -8.79
N THR A 64 3.39 3.69 -9.18
CA THR A 64 3.82 2.60 -8.30
C THR A 64 4.55 3.16 -7.08
N GLN A 65 4.07 2.81 -5.90
CA GLN A 65 4.53 3.35 -4.61
C GLN A 65 5.72 2.58 -4.02
N THR A 66 6.56 1.99 -4.87
CA THR A 66 7.74 1.23 -4.44
C THR A 66 8.86 2.15 -3.98
N ILE A 67 9.49 1.77 -2.86
CA ILE A 67 10.63 2.49 -2.29
C ILE A 67 11.81 2.44 -3.24
N LYS A 68 12.36 3.61 -3.61
CA LYS A 68 13.54 3.67 -4.46
C LYS A 68 14.78 3.23 -3.65
N LEU A 69 15.44 2.19 -4.14
CA LEU A 69 16.75 1.76 -3.71
C LEU A 69 17.82 2.21 -4.72
N TYR A 70 18.96 2.62 -4.19
CA TYR A 70 20.14 3.02 -4.93
C TYR A 70 21.28 2.05 -4.67
N THR A 71 21.95 1.66 -5.73
CA THR A 71 23.21 0.91 -5.71
C THR A 71 24.34 1.80 -6.20
N LYS A 72 25.59 1.37 -6.04
CA LYS A 72 26.75 2.09 -6.58
C LYS A 72 26.58 2.32 -8.10
N PRO A 73 26.97 3.48 -8.64
CA PRO A 73 27.61 4.62 -7.96
C PRO A 73 26.62 5.56 -7.25
N TYR A 74 26.99 6.06 -6.06
CA TYR A 74 26.14 6.95 -5.26
C TYR A 74 26.34 8.42 -5.64
N ARG A 75 25.90 8.78 -6.84
CA ARG A 75 26.02 10.15 -7.36
C ARG A 75 24.95 11.06 -6.76
N PRO A 76 25.32 12.25 -6.24
CA PRO A 76 24.37 13.24 -5.75
C PRO A 76 23.28 13.61 -6.76
N GLU A 77 23.64 13.73 -8.04
CA GLU A 77 22.69 14.01 -9.12
C GLU A 77 21.50 13.04 -9.12
N TYR A 78 21.73 11.74 -8.91
CA TYR A 78 20.66 10.74 -8.91
C TYR A 78 19.69 10.85 -7.73
N PHE A 79 20.15 11.38 -6.61
CA PHE A 79 19.27 11.66 -5.48
C PHE A 79 18.40 12.88 -5.78
N LYS A 80 19.01 13.96 -6.29
CA LYS A 80 18.30 15.20 -6.67
C LYS A 80 17.26 14.95 -7.76
N ASP A 81 17.63 14.29 -8.85
CA ASP A 81 16.73 13.99 -9.97
C ASP A 81 15.53 13.17 -9.52
N HIS A 82 15.75 12.20 -8.63
CA HIS A 82 14.65 11.42 -8.07
C HIS A 82 13.76 12.26 -7.17
N ASN A 83 14.34 13.06 -6.27
CA ASN A 83 13.57 13.89 -5.36
C ASN A 83 12.72 14.90 -6.14
N LEU A 84 13.27 15.55 -7.15
CA LEU A 84 12.54 16.48 -8.02
C LEU A 84 11.44 15.79 -8.83
N SER A 85 11.68 14.58 -9.36
CA SER A 85 10.72 13.88 -10.20
C SER A 85 9.67 13.06 -9.45
N ALA A 86 9.91 12.70 -8.19
CA ALA A 86 9.04 11.81 -7.41
C ALA A 86 8.51 12.43 -6.12
N HIS A 87 9.13 13.49 -5.62
CA HIS A 87 8.81 14.12 -4.35
C HIS A 87 8.97 15.65 -4.46
N SER A 88 8.55 16.25 -5.58
CA SER A 88 8.75 17.67 -5.88
C SER A 88 8.36 18.62 -4.74
N GLN A 89 7.20 18.41 -4.12
CA GLN A 89 6.69 19.26 -3.05
C GLN A 89 7.44 19.01 -1.75
N LYS A 90 7.55 17.74 -1.33
CA LYS A 90 8.24 17.39 -0.08
C LYS A 90 9.73 17.64 -0.12
N TRP A 91 10.35 17.55 -1.29
CA TRP A 91 11.74 17.94 -1.50
C TRP A 91 11.93 19.43 -1.31
N LEU A 92 11.04 20.27 -1.86
CA LEU A 92 11.13 21.72 -1.72
C LEU A 92 10.97 22.15 -0.25
N GLU A 93 10.02 21.56 0.47
CA GLU A 93 9.86 21.76 1.92
C GLU A 93 11.14 21.39 2.67
N TYR A 94 11.73 20.23 2.33
CA TYR A 94 12.94 19.73 2.98
C TYR A 94 14.19 20.55 2.68
N GLU A 95 14.34 21.02 1.46
CA GLU A 95 15.50 21.81 1.02
C GLU A 95 15.56 23.16 1.75
N ALA A 96 14.39 23.76 2.04
CA ALA A 96 14.26 25.01 2.79
C ALA A 96 14.56 24.88 4.31
N LEU A 97 14.64 23.65 4.85
CA LEU A 97 14.94 23.44 6.26
C LEU A 97 16.45 23.56 6.55
N ASN A 98 16.76 23.99 7.78
CA ASN A 98 18.11 23.92 8.33
C ASN A 98 18.47 22.47 8.70
N ASP A 99 19.74 22.19 8.99
CA ASP A 99 20.22 20.83 9.26
C ASP A 99 19.53 20.16 10.46
N GLN A 100 19.19 20.94 11.50
CA GLN A 100 18.42 20.44 12.63
C GLN A 100 16.99 20.04 12.23
N GLY A 101 16.32 20.88 11.42
CA GLY A 101 14.99 20.60 10.89
C GLY A 101 14.99 19.38 9.96
N LYS A 102 16.02 19.23 9.13
CA LYS A 102 16.23 18.06 8.28
C LYS A 102 16.36 16.77 9.09
N GLY A 103 17.10 16.81 10.20
CA GLY A 103 17.22 15.66 11.12
C GLY A 103 15.90 15.28 11.80
N ALA A 104 15.05 16.26 12.12
CA ALA A 104 13.74 16.02 12.73
C ALA A 104 12.65 15.61 11.73
N PHE A 105 12.78 15.97 10.45
CA PHE A 105 11.75 15.85 9.42
C PHE A 105 11.15 14.44 9.29
N PHE A 106 11.97 13.40 9.39
CA PHE A 106 11.54 12.01 9.28
C PHE A 106 11.34 11.30 10.63
N THR A 107 11.72 11.92 11.74
CA THR A 107 11.79 11.27 13.06
C THR A 107 10.41 11.14 13.72
N ALA A 108 9.52 12.11 13.49
CA ALA A 108 8.18 12.12 14.07
C ALA A 108 7.12 11.42 13.21
N LEU A 109 7.48 10.89 12.03
CA LEU A 109 6.51 10.38 11.06
C LEU A 109 6.37 8.85 11.17
N PRO A 110 5.13 8.31 11.27
CA PRO A 110 4.92 6.88 11.07
C PRO A 110 5.20 6.53 9.60
N THR A 111 5.87 5.40 9.36
CA THR A 111 6.15 4.92 7.99
C THR A 111 4.82 4.68 7.25
N ARG A 112 4.73 5.07 5.96
CA ARG A 112 3.48 4.95 5.17
C ARG A 112 2.89 3.54 5.18
N SER A 113 3.72 2.49 5.07
CA SER A 113 3.25 1.10 5.12
C SER A 113 2.47 0.75 6.39
N ASN A 114 2.67 1.51 7.46
CA ASN A 114 2.04 1.28 8.76
C ASN A 114 0.83 2.20 8.98
N GLN A 115 0.44 2.99 7.98
CA GLN A 115 -0.74 3.85 8.06
C GLN A 115 -1.90 3.19 7.30
N VAL A 116 -3.04 3.06 7.97
CA VAL A 116 -4.30 2.60 7.36
C VAL A 116 -4.64 3.45 6.12
N LEU A 117 -4.32 4.76 6.15
CA LEU A 117 -4.42 5.70 5.02
C LEU A 117 -3.71 5.26 3.74
N ALA A 118 -2.59 4.55 3.82
CA ALA A 118 -1.90 4.04 2.63
C ALA A 118 -2.71 3.00 1.86
N TYR A 119 -3.66 2.36 2.55
CA TYR A 119 -4.64 1.42 2.01
C TYR A 119 -6.02 2.05 1.85
N TYR A 120 -6.22 3.29 2.32
CA TYR A 120 -7.56 3.85 2.52
C TYR A 120 -8.10 4.64 1.32
N GLU A 121 -7.28 5.06 0.34
CA GLU A 121 -7.74 6.07 -0.61
C GLU A 121 -7.39 5.92 -2.10
N GLY A 122 -8.42 6.32 -2.87
CA GLY A 122 -8.41 6.69 -4.27
C GLY A 122 -9.23 5.71 -5.09
N GLU A 123 -10.35 6.17 -5.67
CA GLU A 123 -11.20 5.50 -6.68
C GLU A 123 -10.66 4.13 -7.09
N SER A 124 -10.89 3.14 -6.25
CA SER A 124 -10.69 1.76 -6.62
C SER A 124 -11.81 1.44 -7.60
N ASN A 125 -11.48 0.78 -8.72
CA ASN A 125 -12.49 0.14 -9.56
C ASN A 125 -13.42 -0.61 -8.62
N GLY A 126 -14.66 -0.13 -8.48
CA GLY A 126 -15.62 -0.73 -7.57
C GLY A 126 -15.82 -2.19 -7.96
N LEU A 127 -16.04 -3.07 -6.99
CA LEU A 127 -16.55 -4.39 -7.33
C LEU A 127 -18.00 -4.21 -7.73
N CYS A 128 -18.32 -4.48 -8.99
CA CYS A 128 -19.69 -4.53 -9.48
C CYS A 128 -20.15 -5.97 -9.45
N PHE A 129 -21.29 -6.22 -8.83
CA PHE A 129 -21.99 -7.49 -8.87
C PHE A 129 -23.38 -7.25 -9.43
N THR A 130 -23.85 -8.15 -10.28
CA THR A 130 -25.17 -8.08 -10.88
C THR A 130 -25.94 -9.32 -10.46
N PHE A 131 -27.14 -9.13 -9.91
CA PHE A 131 -27.99 -10.19 -9.37
C PHE A 131 -29.36 -10.16 -10.04
N PRO A 132 -29.90 -11.31 -10.47
CA PRO A 132 -31.30 -11.39 -10.92
C PRO A 132 -32.27 -10.98 -9.80
N GLU A 133 -33.35 -10.29 -10.16
CA GLU A 133 -34.40 -9.81 -9.24
C GLU A 133 -34.97 -10.92 -8.36
N ALA A 134 -35.26 -12.09 -8.95
CA ALA A 134 -35.76 -13.25 -8.23
C ALA A 134 -34.82 -13.73 -7.09
N ILE A 135 -33.49 -13.54 -7.22
CA ILE A 135 -32.56 -13.93 -6.15
C ILE A 135 -32.64 -12.93 -4.98
N VAL A 136 -32.74 -11.63 -5.27
CA VAL A 136 -32.76 -10.60 -4.23
C VAL A 136 -34.09 -10.64 -3.48
N ASP A 137 -35.21 -10.66 -4.20
CA ASP A 137 -36.54 -10.50 -3.60
C ASP A 137 -37.12 -11.81 -3.05
N GLU A 138 -36.81 -12.96 -3.65
CA GLU A 138 -37.37 -14.22 -3.17
C GLU A 138 -36.44 -14.97 -2.22
N PHE A 139 -35.13 -14.80 -2.34
CA PHE A 139 -34.17 -15.53 -1.50
C PHE A 139 -33.53 -14.66 -0.43
N ILE A 140 -32.98 -13.50 -0.79
CA ILE A 140 -32.28 -12.65 0.20
C ILE A 140 -33.30 -11.95 1.10
N ALA A 141 -34.34 -11.35 0.53
CA ALA A 141 -35.37 -10.68 1.32
C ALA A 141 -36.08 -11.66 2.26
N LYS A 142 -36.39 -12.87 1.79
CA LYS A 142 -36.99 -13.90 2.62
C LYS A 142 -36.01 -14.46 3.66
N ALA A 143 -34.85 -14.97 3.26
CA ALA A 143 -33.92 -15.62 4.19
C ALA A 143 -33.38 -14.70 5.31
N PHE A 144 -33.24 -13.40 5.06
CA PHE A 144 -32.75 -12.45 6.07
C PHE A 144 -33.87 -11.70 6.81
N PHE A 145 -35.07 -11.59 6.24
CA PHE A 145 -36.14 -10.74 6.79
C PHE A 145 -37.48 -11.47 7.01
N ASP A 146 -37.53 -12.81 6.92
CA ASP A 146 -38.73 -13.64 7.16
C ASP A 146 -39.20 -13.74 8.63
N GLY A 147 -38.70 -12.92 9.56
CA GLY A 147 -39.09 -13.00 10.97
C GLY A 147 -39.01 -11.69 11.73
N ASP A 148 -40.15 -11.27 12.30
CA ASP A 148 -40.38 -10.21 13.31
C ASP A 148 -39.72 -8.83 13.10
N LEU A 149 -39.06 -8.59 11.96
CA LEU A 149 -38.57 -7.27 11.59
C LEU A 149 -39.72 -6.46 11.01
N GLU A 150 -39.90 -5.25 11.54
CA GLU A 150 -40.91 -4.30 11.06
C GLU A 150 -40.78 -4.14 9.53
N GLU A 151 -41.89 -4.32 8.79
CA GLU A 151 -41.94 -4.29 7.31
C GLU A 151 -41.25 -3.06 6.69
N GLU A 152 -41.08 -1.98 7.46
CA GLU A 152 -40.40 -0.73 7.10
C GLU A 152 -38.86 -0.87 6.95
N CYS A 153 -38.25 -1.90 7.53
CA CYS A 153 -36.81 -2.14 7.48
C CYS A 153 -36.36 -2.77 6.15
N ILE A 154 -37.24 -3.54 5.49
CA ILE A 154 -36.93 -4.31 4.27
C ILE A 154 -36.62 -3.38 3.09
N PRO A 155 -37.45 -2.36 2.76
CA PRO A 155 -37.13 -1.42 1.68
C PRO A 155 -35.86 -0.63 1.96
N THR A 156 -35.58 -0.33 3.23
CA THR A 156 -34.37 0.40 3.64
C THR A 156 -33.12 -0.44 3.45
N ALA A 157 -33.17 -1.73 3.78
CA ALA A 157 -32.07 -2.67 3.58
C ALA A 157 -31.84 -2.97 2.08
N LEU A 158 -32.92 -3.11 1.30
CA LEU A 158 -32.84 -3.37 -0.12
C LEU A 158 -32.27 -2.20 -0.94
N ARG A 159 -32.26 -0.96 -0.40
CA ARG A 159 -31.53 0.18 -1.02
C ARG A 159 -30.03 -0.06 -1.17
N ALA A 160 -29.46 -1.05 -0.47
CA ALA A 160 -28.07 -1.44 -0.68
C ALA A 160 -27.85 -2.08 -2.07
N PHE A 161 -28.91 -2.65 -2.65
CA PHE A 161 -29.00 -3.05 -4.04
C PHE A 161 -29.53 -1.84 -4.82
N ASP A 162 -28.81 -1.38 -5.84
CA ASP A 162 -29.26 -0.22 -6.65
C ASP A 162 -30.57 -0.57 -7.38
N GLN A 163 -31.29 0.41 -7.92
CA GLN A 163 -32.60 0.17 -8.54
C GLN A 163 -32.52 -0.89 -9.65
N ALA A 164 -33.41 -1.89 -9.61
CA ALA A 164 -33.47 -2.93 -10.62
C ALA A 164 -33.65 -2.35 -12.02
N ARG A 165 -32.75 -2.71 -12.94
CA ARG A 165 -32.83 -2.38 -14.37
C ARG A 165 -32.85 -3.68 -15.14
N ASP A 166 -33.82 -3.82 -16.05
CA ASP A 166 -33.99 -5.00 -16.91
C ASP A 166 -34.02 -6.35 -16.15
N GLY A 167 -34.58 -6.37 -14.93
CA GLY A 167 -34.70 -7.59 -14.10
C GLY A 167 -33.43 -7.96 -13.32
N TYR A 168 -32.46 -7.05 -13.22
CA TYR A 168 -31.22 -7.23 -12.45
C TYR A 168 -30.95 -6.06 -11.50
N TYR A 169 -30.42 -6.38 -10.32
CA TYR A 169 -29.87 -5.46 -9.33
C TYR A 169 -28.36 -5.35 -9.48
N ASP A 170 -27.85 -4.12 -9.46
CA ASP A 170 -26.41 -3.85 -9.41
C ASP A 170 -25.98 -3.47 -7.99
N VAL A 171 -24.89 -4.08 -7.53
CA VAL A 171 -24.26 -3.76 -6.25
C VAL A 171 -22.84 -3.30 -6.51
N ILE A 172 -22.56 -2.03 -6.20
CA ILE A 172 -21.24 -1.42 -6.41
C ILE A 172 -20.55 -1.21 -5.07
N ILE A 173 -19.58 -2.06 -4.77
CA ILE A 173 -18.67 -1.87 -3.64
C ILE A 173 -17.56 -0.92 -4.06
N LYS A 174 -17.74 0.36 -3.74
CA LYS A 174 -16.79 1.43 -4.09
C LYS A 174 -15.40 1.25 -3.47
N THR A 175 -15.28 0.43 -2.43
CA THR A 175 -14.03 0.18 -1.68
C THR A 175 -13.73 -1.32 -1.52
N PRO A 176 -13.24 -2.01 -2.58
CA PRO A 176 -13.00 -3.46 -2.59
C PRO A 176 -12.09 -3.93 -1.46
N LEU A 177 -11.05 -3.17 -1.15
CA LEU A 177 -10.06 -3.55 -0.15
C LEU A 177 -10.65 -3.53 1.27
N ARG A 178 -11.49 -2.53 1.58
CA ARG A 178 -12.19 -2.46 2.86
C ARG A 178 -13.16 -3.63 3.01
N PHE A 179 -13.90 -3.93 1.96
CA PHE A 179 -14.81 -5.07 1.93
C PHE A 179 -14.06 -6.39 2.14
N SER A 180 -12.96 -6.62 1.43
CA SER A 180 -12.14 -7.84 1.59
C SER A 180 -11.59 -7.99 3.01
N LEU A 181 -11.05 -6.92 3.59
CA LEU A 181 -10.56 -6.92 4.97
C LEU A 181 -11.69 -7.20 5.97
N ALA A 182 -12.85 -6.55 5.81
CA ALA A 182 -14.01 -6.78 6.66
C ALA A 182 -14.48 -8.25 6.59
N VAL A 183 -14.57 -8.82 5.39
CA VAL A 183 -14.93 -10.23 5.18
C VAL A 183 -13.90 -11.17 5.82
N GLN A 184 -12.60 -10.87 5.70
CA GLN A 184 -11.55 -11.66 6.35
C GLN A 184 -11.69 -11.63 7.87
N HIS A 185 -11.96 -10.47 8.47
CA HIS A 185 -12.18 -10.36 9.91
C HIS A 185 -13.45 -11.08 10.38
N LEU A 186 -14.57 -10.95 9.65
CA LEU A 186 -15.80 -11.67 9.94
C LEU A 186 -15.64 -13.19 9.83
N SER A 187 -14.86 -13.66 8.85
CA SER A 187 -14.52 -15.07 8.69
C SER A 187 -13.70 -15.61 9.87
N MET A 188 -12.74 -14.82 10.37
CA MET A 188 -11.95 -15.18 11.55
C MET A 188 -12.79 -15.23 12.82
N THR A 189 -13.72 -14.30 13.03
CA THR A 189 -14.61 -14.31 14.21
C THR A 189 -15.60 -15.47 14.18
N ASN A 190 -16.09 -15.86 13.00
CA ASN A 190 -16.99 -17.01 12.87
C ASN A 190 -16.31 -18.36 13.12
N GLN A 191 -14.98 -18.47 12.93
CA GLN A 191 -14.24 -19.68 13.32
C GLN A 191 -14.12 -19.85 14.84
N THR A 192 -14.13 -18.75 15.61
CA THR A 192 -14.04 -18.81 17.08
C THR A 192 -15.36 -19.14 17.78
N SER A 193 -16.50 -19.04 17.11
CA SER A 193 -17.84 -19.33 17.68
C SER A 193 -18.26 -20.81 17.59
N MET A 194 -17.59 -21.63 16.79
CA MET A 194 -17.96 -23.04 16.55
C MET A 194 -17.28 -24.05 17.50
N THR A 195 -16.67 -23.61 18.61
CA THR A 195 -16.22 -24.55 19.66
C THR A 195 -17.29 -24.67 20.75
N SER A 196 -18.17 -25.66 20.57
CA SER A 196 -19.15 -26.07 21.60
C SER A 196 -18.46 -26.40 22.93
N PRO A 197 -19.10 -26.13 24.09
CA PRO A 197 -18.57 -26.55 25.38
C PRO A 197 -18.59 -28.08 25.45
N ARG A 198 -17.42 -28.68 25.71
CA ARG A 198 -17.32 -30.09 26.13
C ARG A 198 -18.11 -30.26 27.43
N LEU A 199 -19.26 -30.92 27.35
CA LEU A 199 -19.93 -31.49 28.52
C LEU A 199 -18.99 -32.50 29.16
N ASN A 200 -18.35 -32.11 30.26
CA ASN A 200 -17.49 -32.97 31.05
C ASN A 200 -18.38 -33.79 32.01
N GLY A 201 -18.93 -34.90 31.51
CA GLY A 201 -19.62 -35.90 32.31
C GLY A 201 -18.63 -36.68 33.17
N GLY A 202 -18.27 -36.12 34.33
CA GLY A 202 -17.47 -36.79 35.34
C GLY A 202 -18.25 -37.94 35.97
N LEU A 203 -17.93 -39.16 35.54
CA LEU A 203 -18.29 -40.42 36.17
C LEU A 203 -17.84 -40.39 37.65
N LYS A 204 -18.78 -40.30 38.59
CA LYS A 204 -18.50 -40.57 40.00
C LYS A 204 -18.80 -42.03 40.29
N SER A 205 -17.78 -42.78 40.68
CA SER A 205 -17.88 -44.11 41.28
C SER A 205 -17.36 -44.04 42.73
N ALA A 206 -17.93 -44.90 43.59
CA ALA A 206 -17.68 -45.12 45.02
C ALA A 206 -18.27 -44.05 45.95
N THR A 207 -19.11 -44.38 46.94
CA THR A 207 -19.09 -45.57 47.83
C THR A 207 -20.52 -45.97 48.20
#